data_AF-A0A6G2V0B6-F1
#
_entry.id   AF-A0A6G2V0B6-F1
#
_cell.length_a   1.000
_cell.length_b   1.000
_cell.length_c   1.000
_cell.angle_alpha   90.00
_cell.angle_beta   90.00
_cell.angle_gamma   90.00
#
_symmetry.space_group_name_H-M   'P 1'
#
loop_
_entity.id
_entity.type
_entity.pdbx_description
1 polymer ?
#
loop_
_entity_poly.entity_id
_entity_poly.type
_entity_poly.pdbx_seq_one_letter_code
_entity_poly.pdbx_strand_id
1 'polypeptide(L)'
;FQDGPEEQGEQEQGDEEAAEAVAPGPVLLGLDRYALAEESLADGLARLVNGGDKEADWSEAAAAAPSPSAAELIRAAAAHGLVAH
;
A
#
# COMPACT_ATOMS: atom_id res chain seq x y z
N PHE A 1 -69.61 -4.19 -7.26
CA PHE A 1 -68.29 -4.39 -6.65
C PHE A 1 -68.39 -3.96 -5.21
N GLN A 2 -67.79 -4.74 -4.30
CA GLN A 2 -67.96 -4.73 -2.84
C GLN A 2 -67.74 -3.38 -2.14
N ASP A 3 -68.47 -3.23 -1.04
CA ASP A 3 -68.22 -2.32 0.08
C ASP A 3 -67.43 -3.07 1.19
N GLY A 4 -66.54 -2.41 1.92
CA GLY A 4 -65.88 -2.94 3.13
C GLY A 4 -64.57 -2.20 3.52
N PRO A 5 -64.22 -2.11 4.83
CA PRO A 5 -64.17 -0.84 5.58
C PRO A 5 -62.76 -0.35 6.01
N GLU A 6 -62.73 0.79 6.71
CA GLU A 6 -61.58 1.50 7.31
C GLU A 6 -60.62 0.62 8.13
N GLU A 7 -59.31 0.87 8.03
CA GLU A 7 -58.33 0.62 9.11
C GLU A 7 -57.29 1.75 9.09
N GLN A 8 -57.29 2.52 10.17
CA GLN A 8 -56.23 3.43 10.58
C GLN A 8 -54.96 2.63 10.92
N GLY A 9 -53.80 3.25 10.75
CA GLY A 9 -52.53 2.65 11.17
C GLY A 9 -51.36 3.58 10.91
N GLU A 10 -51.21 4.61 11.74
CA GLU A 10 -49.90 5.16 12.06
C GLU A 10 -48.86 4.04 12.27
N GLN A 11 -47.70 4.21 11.64
CA GLN A 11 -46.36 3.90 12.15
C GLN A 11 -45.39 4.27 11.02
N GLU A 12 -44.79 5.46 11.06
CA GLU A 12 -43.49 5.69 11.70
C GLU A 12 -42.42 4.67 11.31
N GLN A 13 -41.29 5.24 10.90
CA GLN A 13 -39.93 4.68 11.01
C GLN A 13 -39.58 3.56 10.02
N GLY A 14 -38.42 3.74 9.38
CA GLY A 14 -37.70 2.60 8.82
C GLY A 14 -37.08 2.73 7.43
N ASP A 15 -36.87 3.92 6.86
CA ASP A 15 -35.82 4.07 5.82
C ASP A 15 -34.52 4.60 6.46
N GLU A 16 -34.26 4.10 7.67
CA GLU A 16 -33.03 4.32 8.44
C GLU A 16 -32.51 2.98 8.97
N GLU A 17 -32.79 1.89 8.23
CA GLU A 17 -32.47 0.53 8.67
C GLU A 17 -31.94 -0.31 7.49
N ALA A 18 -30.87 0.17 6.86
CA ALA A 18 -29.91 -0.67 6.14
C ALA A 18 -28.54 0.01 5.90
N ALA A 19 -28.21 1.09 6.59
CA ALA A 19 -26.88 1.14 7.18
C ALA A 19 -26.92 0.20 8.40
N GLU A 20 -27.19 -1.09 8.14
CA GLU A 20 -26.96 -2.15 9.11
C GLU A 20 -25.51 -1.95 9.48
N ALA A 21 -25.30 -1.33 10.64
CA ALA A 21 -23.99 -0.88 11.08
C ALA A 21 -23.17 -2.16 11.15
N VAL A 22 -22.38 -2.41 10.09
CA VAL A 22 -21.61 -3.63 9.91
C VAL A 22 -20.93 -3.84 11.24
N ALA A 23 -21.38 -4.86 11.98
CA ALA A 23 -20.93 -5.06 13.35
C ALA A 23 -19.41 -5.05 13.28
N PRO A 24 -18.73 -4.18 14.05
CA PRO A 24 -17.31 -3.94 13.87
C PRO A 24 -16.61 -5.29 13.85
N GLY A 25 -16.00 -5.60 12.71
CA GLY A 25 -15.28 -6.84 12.53
C GLY A 25 -14.23 -6.98 13.64
N PRO A 26 -13.85 -8.21 14.00
CA PRO A 26 -12.90 -8.43 15.08
C PRO A 26 -11.63 -7.61 14.84
N VAL A 27 -11.29 -6.72 15.79
CA VAL A 27 -10.09 -5.89 15.72
C VAL A 27 -8.88 -6.77 16.04
N LEU A 28 -7.98 -6.91 15.06
CA LEU A 28 -6.73 -7.66 15.23
C LEU A 28 -5.70 -6.81 15.99
N LEU A 29 -5.80 -6.82 17.32
CA LEU A 29 -4.86 -6.17 18.22
C LEU A 29 -3.44 -6.70 17.97
N GLY A 30 -2.48 -5.79 17.77
CA GLY A 30 -1.07 -6.11 17.57
C GLY A 30 -0.59 -6.07 16.11
N LEU A 31 -1.47 -5.88 15.11
CA LEU A 31 -1.05 -5.61 13.72
C LEU A 31 -0.57 -4.18 13.49
N ASP A 32 -0.95 -3.25 14.37
CA ASP A 32 -0.61 -1.82 14.28
C ASP A 32 0.89 -1.57 14.10
N ARG A 33 1.73 -2.28 14.86
CA ARG A 33 3.20 -2.21 14.71
C ARG A 33 3.72 -2.64 13.34
N TYR A 34 3.04 -3.59 12.70
CA TYR A 34 3.42 -4.08 11.37
C TYR A 34 2.91 -3.13 10.30
N ALA A 35 1.69 -2.61 10.44
CA ALA A 35 1.17 -1.57 9.55
C ALA A 35 2.06 -0.31 9.58
N LEU A 36 2.48 0.14 10.76
CA LEU A 36 3.42 1.26 10.92
C LEU A 36 4.80 0.94 10.34
N ALA A 37 5.27 -0.30 10.47
CA ALA A 37 6.54 -0.72 9.87
C ALA A 37 6.46 -0.75 8.34
N GLU A 38 5.32 -1.16 7.77
CA GLU A 38 5.09 -1.16 6.32
C GLU A 38 5.01 0.26 5.77
N GLU A 39 4.33 1.18 6.46
CA GLU A 39 4.28 2.59 6.08
C GLU A 39 5.69 3.21 6.12
N SER A 40 6.46 2.92 7.17
CA SER A 40 7.85 3.38 7.29
C SER A 40 8.75 2.81 6.18
N LEU A 41 8.57 1.54 5.81
CA LEU A 41 9.29 0.90 4.71
C LEU A 41 8.93 1.55 3.37
N ALA A 42 7.65 1.77 3.11
CA ALA A 42 7.19 2.40 1.89
C ALA A 42 7.74 3.83 1.75
N ASP A 43 7.69 4.62 2.82
CA ASP A 43 8.27 5.97 2.85
C ASP A 43 9.79 5.93 2.63
N GLY A 44 10.49 5.00 3.30
CA GLY A 44 11.93 4.80 3.12
C GLY A 44 12.31 4.47 1.67
N LEU A 45 11.57 3.56 1.02
CA LEU A 45 11.78 3.19 -0.38
C LEU A 45 11.48 4.36 -1.32
N ALA A 46 10.40 5.11 -1.08
CA ALA A 46 10.07 6.30 -1.85
C ALA A 46 11.16 7.37 -1.76
N ARG A 47 11.74 7.57 -0.56
CA ARG A 47 12.86 8.50 -0.36
C ARG A 47 14.14 8.00 -1.04
N LEU A 48 14.42 6.70 -1.02
CA LEU A 48 15.60 6.13 -1.69
C LEU A 48 15.52 6.29 -3.21
N VAL A 49 14.38 5.94 -3.82
CA VAL A 49 14.14 6.08 -5.27
C VAL A 49 14.22 7.54 -5.72
N ASN A 50 13.87 8.48 -4.85
CA ASN A 50 13.83 9.90 -5.18
C ASN A 50 15.06 10.71 -4.73
N GLY A 51 15.89 10.19 -3.83
CA GLY A 51 17.02 10.92 -3.25
C GLY A 51 18.34 10.75 -4.00
N GLY A 52 18.47 9.71 -4.83
CA GLY A 52 19.69 9.46 -5.63
C GLY A 52 19.75 10.28 -6.91
N ASP A 53 20.96 10.50 -7.41
CA ASP A 53 21.19 11.00 -8.77
C ASP A 53 20.77 9.91 -9.77
N LYS A 54 19.68 10.18 -10.48
CA LYS A 54 19.10 9.25 -11.47
C LYS A 54 19.92 9.16 -12.75
N GLU A 55 20.87 10.07 -12.96
CA GLU A 55 21.71 10.14 -14.16
C GLU A 55 23.19 9.84 -13.85
N ALA A 56 23.49 9.34 -12.64
CA ALA A 56 24.85 8.99 -12.26
C ALA A 56 25.47 8.00 -13.27
N ASP A 57 26.57 8.41 -13.91
CA ASP A 57 27.33 7.56 -14.81
C ASP A 57 28.32 6.70 -14.02
N TRP A 58 28.11 5.38 -14.06
CA TRP A 58 28.94 4.38 -13.40
C TRP A 58 29.95 3.73 -14.35
N SER A 59 30.05 4.18 -15.61
CA SER A 59 30.89 3.59 -16.65
C SER A 59 32.38 3.60 -16.29
N GLU A 60 32.88 4.72 -15.75
CA GLU A 60 34.27 4.85 -15.31
C GLU A 60 34.59 3.93 -14.13
N ALA A 61 33.68 3.83 -13.16
CA ALA A 61 33.82 2.92 -12.01
C ALA A 61 33.86 1.46 -12.44
N ALA A 62 33.01 1.07 -13.41
CA ALA A 62 33.01 -0.29 -13.96
C ALA A 62 34.30 -0.59 -14.76
N ALA A 63 34.86 0.41 -15.46
CA ALA A 63 36.11 0.27 -16.19
C ALA A 63 37.33 0.16 -15.26
N ALA A 64 37.29 0.82 -14.11
CA ALA A 64 38.35 0.79 -13.10
C ALA A 64 38.29 -0.43 -12.15
N ALA A 65 37.32 -1.33 -12.32
CA ALA A 65 37.09 -2.44 -11.41
C ALA A 65 38.28 -3.43 -11.37
N PRO A 66 38.63 -3.97 -10.18
CA PRO A 66 39.80 -4.83 -10.01
C PRO A 66 39.63 -6.24 -10.62
N SER A 67 38.41 -6.61 -11.02
CA SER A 67 38.11 -7.89 -11.67
C SER A 67 36.90 -7.78 -12.61
N PRO A 68 36.75 -8.73 -13.56
CA PRO A 68 35.56 -8.79 -14.40
C PRO A 68 34.26 -8.95 -13.59
N SER A 69 34.27 -9.77 -12.54
CA SER A 69 33.08 -9.97 -11.69
C SER A 69 32.67 -8.71 -10.93
N ALA A 70 33.65 -7.92 -10.46
CA ALA A 70 33.36 -6.62 -9.82
C ALA A 70 32.80 -5.62 -10.83
N ALA A 71 33.32 -5.60 -12.06
CA ALA A 71 32.78 -4.77 -13.13
C ALA A 71 31.32 -5.12 -13.46
N GLU A 72 30.98 -6.42 -13.51
CA GLU A 72 29.59 -6.86 -13.71
C GLU A 72 28.67 -6.48 -12.56
N LEU A 73 29.13 -6.59 -11.32
CA LEU A 73 28.34 -6.16 -10.16
C LEU A 73 28.01 -4.66 -10.22
N ILE A 74 28.99 -3.82 -10.59
CA ILE A 74 28.78 -2.37 -10.73
C ILE A 74 27.76 -2.09 -11.84
N ARG A 75 27.87 -2.74 -13.01
CA ARG A 75 26.90 -2.60 -14.09
C ARG A 75 25.49 -3.03 -13.67
N ALA A 76 25.38 -4.15 -12.97
CA ALA A 76 24.09 -4.65 -12.48
C ALA A 76 23.45 -3.68 -11.46
N ALA A 77 24.24 -3.15 -10.52
CA ALA A 77 23.75 -2.15 -9.57
C ALA A 77 23.36 -0.82 -10.25
N ALA A 78 24.12 -0.40 -11.26
CA ALA A 78 23.80 0.80 -12.05
C ALA A 78 22.51 0.63 -12.87
N ALA A 79 22.22 -0.59 -13.35
CA ALA A 79 20.99 -0.89 -14.09
C ALA A 79 19.76 -1.09 -13.17
N HIS A 80 19.97 -1.39 -11.88
CA HIS A 80 18.91 -1.75 -10.94
C HIS A 80 19.04 -0.96 -9.62
N GLY A 81 18.15 0.01 -9.41
CA GLY A 81 18.17 0.88 -8.23
C GLY A 81 17.88 0.22 -6.87
N LEU A 82 17.50 -1.06 -6.84
CA LEU A 82 17.31 -1.83 -5.62
C LEU A 82 17.63 -3.31 -5.87
N VAL A 83 18.60 -3.87 -5.14
CA VAL A 83 18.88 -5.31 -5.14
C VAL A 83 18.60 -5.82 -3.73
N ALA A 84 17.51 -6.59 -3.59
CA ALA A 84 17.25 -7.32 -2.34
C ALA A 84 18.11 -8.59 -2.30
N HIS A 85 18.62 -8.93 -1.12
CA HIS A 85 19.28 -10.20 -0.84
C HIS A 85 18.33 -11.11 -0.05
#